data_AF-A0A834DDB7-F1
#
_entry.id   AF-A0A834DDB7-F1
#
_cell.length_a   1.000
_cell.length_b   1.000
_cell.length_c   1.000
_cell.angle_alpha   90.00
_cell.angle_beta   90.00
_cell.angle_gamma   90.00
#
_symmetry.space_group_name_H-M   'P 1'
#
loop_
_entity.id
_entity.type
_entity.pdbx_description
1 polymer ?
#
loop_
_entity_poly.entity_id
_entity_poly.type
_entity_poly.pdbx_seq_one_letter_code
_entity_poly.pdbx_strand_id
1 'polypeptide(L)'
;MTAEETVNVKEVEIIKLILDFLNSKKLHISMLALEKESGVINGLFSDDMLFLRQLILDGQWDEVLQFIQPLECMEKFDKKRFRYIILKQKFLEALCVNNAMSAEDEPQHLEFTMQEAVQCLHALEEYCPSKDDYSKLCLLLTLPRLTNHAEFKDWNPSTARVHCFEEACVMVAEFIPADRKLSEAGFKASNNRLFQLVMKGLLYECCVEFCQSKATGEEITESEVLLGIDLLCGNGCDDLDLSLLSWLQNLPSSVFSCAFEQKMLNIHVDKLLKPTKAAYADLLTPLISKLSPYPSSPMRRPQSADAYMTRSLNPALDGLTCGLTSHDKRISDLGNKTSPMSHSFANFHYPGVQNLSRSLMH
;
A
#
# COMPACT_ATOMS: atom_id res chain seq x y z
N MET A 1 40.00 20.83 -4.32
CA MET A 1 39.08 20.01 -5.15
C MET A 1 38.03 19.47 -4.21
N THR A 2 36.78 19.94 -4.32
CA THR A 2 35.64 19.34 -3.62
C THR A 2 35.23 18.11 -4.42
N ALA A 3 35.35 16.92 -3.84
CA ALA A 3 34.75 15.72 -4.42
C ALA A 3 33.24 15.81 -4.23
N GLU A 4 32.48 15.71 -5.32
CA GLU A 4 31.02 15.71 -5.29
C GLU A 4 30.55 14.26 -5.22
N GLU A 5 30.01 13.87 -4.05
CA GLU A 5 29.43 12.55 -3.84
C GLU A 5 27.95 12.59 -4.25
N THR A 6 27.50 11.59 -5.01
CA THR A 6 26.11 11.54 -5.52
C THR A 6 25.38 10.30 -5.04
N VAL A 7 24.18 10.49 -4.52
CA VAL A 7 23.26 9.40 -4.15
C VAL A 7 22.00 9.52 -5.00
N ASN A 8 21.65 8.44 -5.69
CA ASN A 8 20.45 8.38 -6.52
C ASN A 8 19.33 7.68 -5.75
N VAL A 9 18.24 8.41 -5.50
CA VAL A 9 17.02 7.86 -4.88
C VAL A 9 15.88 8.02 -5.88
N LYS A 10 15.14 6.93 -6.13
CA LYS A 10 13.93 6.99 -6.95
C LYS A 10 12.71 7.16 -6.06
N GLU A 11 11.86 8.12 -6.37
CA GLU A 11 10.60 8.33 -5.63
C GLU A 11 9.73 7.07 -5.61
N VAL A 12 9.72 6.29 -6.69
CA VAL A 12 9.04 4.99 -6.78
C VAL A 12 9.48 4.04 -5.66
N GLU A 13 10.75 4.04 -5.27
CA GLU A 13 11.27 3.20 -4.19
C GLU A 13 10.77 3.69 -2.83
N ILE A 14 10.66 5.00 -2.62
CA ILE A 14 10.06 5.59 -1.42
C ILE A 14 8.59 5.20 -1.29
N ILE A 15 7.82 5.28 -2.38
CA ILE A 15 6.42 4.85 -2.37
C ILE A 15 6.30 3.37 -2.02
N LYS A 16 7.16 2.50 -2.56
CA LYS A 16 7.16 1.07 -2.19
C LYS A 16 7.46 0.84 -0.71
N LEU A 17 8.38 1.61 -0.12
CA LEU A 17 8.65 1.56 1.32
C LEU A 17 7.41 1.94 2.16
N ILE A 18 6.66 2.96 1.72
CA ILE A 18 5.41 3.38 2.37
C ILE A 18 4.35 2.28 2.22
N LEU A 19 4.19 1.71 1.03
CA LEU A 19 3.24 0.62 0.77
C LEU A 19 3.53 -0.63 1.64
N ASP A 20 4.80 -1.03 1.77
CA ASP A 20 5.21 -2.12 2.68
C ASP A 20 4.82 -1.81 4.14
N PHE A 21 5.06 -0.57 4.58
CA PHE A 21 4.69 -0.13 5.93
C PHE A 21 3.16 -0.14 6.14
N LEU A 22 2.38 0.38 5.19
CA LEU A 22 0.91 0.36 5.28
C LEU A 22 0.36 -1.07 5.30
N ASN A 23 0.93 -1.96 4.48
CA ASN A 23 0.58 -3.37 4.46
C ASN A 23 0.86 -4.03 5.82
N SER A 24 2.04 -3.80 6.41
CA SER A 24 2.43 -4.39 7.70
C SER A 24 1.56 -3.92 8.87
N LYS A 25 0.97 -2.72 8.77
CA LYS A 25 0.00 -2.19 9.74
C LYS A 25 -1.46 -2.54 9.39
N LYS A 26 -1.69 -3.28 8.30
CA LYS A 26 -3.03 -3.61 7.77
C LYS A 26 -3.87 -2.35 7.54
N LEU A 27 -3.26 -1.31 6.98
CA LEU A 27 -3.89 -0.04 6.57
C LEU A 27 -4.22 -0.08 5.07
N HIS A 28 -4.93 -1.14 4.65
CA HIS A 28 -5.07 -1.48 3.23
C HIS A 28 -5.86 -0.45 2.42
N ILE A 29 -6.76 0.30 3.03
CA ILE A 29 -7.50 1.36 2.30
C ILE A 29 -6.54 2.45 1.85
N SER A 30 -5.72 2.96 2.78
CA SER A 30 -4.68 3.96 2.48
C SER A 30 -3.64 3.39 1.52
N MET A 31 -3.27 2.11 1.67
CA MET A 31 -2.36 1.43 0.74
C MET A 31 -2.92 1.44 -0.68
N LEU A 32 -4.15 0.97 -0.88
CA LEU A 32 -4.78 0.89 -2.20
C LEU A 32 -5.07 2.27 -2.79
N ALA A 33 -5.41 3.26 -1.96
CA ALA A 33 -5.55 4.65 -2.41
C ALA A 33 -4.21 5.19 -2.94
N LEU A 34 -3.11 4.95 -2.21
CA LEU A 34 -1.78 5.37 -2.65
C LEU A 34 -1.34 4.67 -3.94
N GLU A 35 -1.61 3.35 -4.08
CA GLU A 35 -1.34 2.64 -5.34
C GLU A 35 -2.12 3.24 -6.51
N LYS A 36 -3.39 3.61 -6.30
CA LYS A 36 -4.25 4.21 -7.33
C LYS A 36 -3.80 5.61 -7.73
N GLU A 37 -3.39 6.44 -6.76
CA GLU A 37 -2.92 7.80 -7.01
C GLU A 37 -1.53 7.84 -7.64
N SER A 38 -0.61 6.99 -7.18
CA SER A 38 0.78 6.97 -7.65
C SER A 38 1.02 6.08 -8.87
N GLY A 39 0.14 5.10 -9.13
CA GLY A 39 0.38 4.04 -10.12
C GLY A 39 1.49 3.05 -9.71
N VAL A 40 2.01 3.13 -8.48
CA VAL A 40 3.10 2.28 -8.00
C VAL A 40 2.53 1.15 -7.16
N ILE A 41 2.92 -0.10 -7.47
CA ILE A 41 2.57 -1.29 -6.70
C ILE A 41 3.84 -1.87 -6.07
N ASN A 42 3.74 -2.30 -4.80
CA ASN A 42 4.84 -2.97 -4.10
C ASN A 42 4.90 -4.47 -4.42
N GLY A 43 5.38 -4.82 -5.60
CA GLY A 43 5.56 -6.21 -6.02
C GLY A 43 6.01 -6.33 -7.47
N LEU A 44 6.42 -7.54 -7.84
CA LEU A 44 6.76 -7.90 -9.21
C LEU A 44 5.67 -8.83 -9.73
N PHE A 45 4.82 -8.31 -10.62
CA PHE A 45 3.66 -9.00 -11.16
C PHE A 45 3.62 -8.85 -12.68
N SER A 46 3.15 -9.88 -13.38
CA SER A 46 2.76 -9.76 -14.79
C SER A 46 1.42 -9.04 -14.92
N ASP A 47 1.07 -8.60 -16.13
CA ASP A 47 -0.21 -7.94 -16.42
C ASP A 47 -1.40 -8.82 -16.04
N ASP A 48 -1.34 -10.12 -16.33
CA ASP A 48 -2.38 -11.10 -15.96
C ASP A 48 -2.53 -11.25 -14.44
N MET A 49 -1.42 -11.21 -13.70
CA MET A 49 -1.45 -11.25 -12.24
C MET A 49 -2.00 -9.95 -11.64
N LEU A 50 -1.65 -8.80 -12.22
CA LEU A 50 -2.22 -7.50 -11.85
C LEU A 50 -3.72 -7.44 -12.14
N PHE A 51 -4.16 -8.04 -13.24
CA PHE A 51 -5.57 -8.15 -13.57
C PHE A 51 -6.33 -9.02 -12.56
N LEU A 52 -5.81 -10.21 -12.23
CA LEU A 52 -6.37 -11.04 -11.16
C LEU A 52 -6.45 -10.29 -9.82
N ARG A 53 -5.37 -9.59 -9.46
CA ARG A 53 -5.32 -8.74 -8.27
C ARG A 53 -6.45 -7.73 -8.26
N GLN A 54 -6.66 -7.04 -9.38
CA GLN A 54 -7.71 -6.03 -9.50
C GLN A 54 -9.10 -6.65 -9.30
N LEU A 55 -9.40 -7.78 -9.95
CA LEU A 55 -10.68 -8.46 -9.79
C LEU A 55 -10.96 -8.84 -8.33
N ILE A 56 -9.95 -9.39 -7.63
CA ILE A 56 -10.07 -9.77 -6.21
C ILE A 56 -10.25 -8.52 -5.32
N LEU A 57 -9.45 -7.47 -5.54
CA LEU A 57 -9.53 -6.24 -4.74
C LEU A 57 -10.83 -5.47 -4.97
N ASP A 58 -11.41 -5.56 -6.16
CA ASP A 58 -12.73 -5.04 -6.47
C ASP A 58 -13.86 -5.95 -5.96
N GLY A 59 -13.57 -7.20 -5.59
CA GLY A 59 -14.56 -8.20 -5.18
C GLY A 59 -15.47 -8.62 -6.33
N GLN A 60 -14.92 -8.66 -7.54
CA GLN A 60 -15.56 -9.22 -8.74
C GLN A 60 -15.38 -10.73 -8.75
N TRP A 61 -15.99 -11.40 -7.76
CA TRP A 61 -15.72 -12.79 -7.43
C TRP A 61 -16.06 -13.76 -8.57
N ASP A 62 -17.13 -13.49 -9.32
CA ASP A 62 -17.53 -14.34 -10.44
C ASP A 62 -16.58 -14.19 -11.63
N GLU A 63 -16.08 -12.97 -11.87
CA GLU A 63 -15.07 -12.67 -12.87
C GLU A 63 -13.72 -13.28 -12.52
N VAL A 64 -13.35 -13.36 -11.23
CA VAL A 64 -12.17 -14.10 -10.77
C VAL A 64 -12.28 -15.58 -11.17
N LEU A 65 -13.43 -16.20 -10.92
CA LEU A 65 -13.66 -17.60 -11.26
C LEU A 65 -13.63 -17.84 -12.78
N GLN A 66 -14.18 -16.91 -13.57
CA GLN A 66 -14.11 -16.97 -15.03
C GLN A 66 -12.68 -16.79 -15.55
N PHE A 67 -11.92 -15.85 -14.98
CA PHE A 67 -10.55 -15.57 -15.40
C PHE A 67 -9.61 -16.75 -15.17
N ILE A 68 -9.79 -17.47 -14.06
CA ILE A 68 -8.94 -18.63 -13.69
C ILE A 68 -9.40 -19.95 -14.32
N GLN A 69 -10.60 -20.00 -14.91
CA GLN A 69 -11.13 -21.19 -15.56
C GLN A 69 -10.14 -21.92 -16.50
N PRO A 70 -9.31 -21.23 -17.32
CA PRO A 70 -8.31 -21.90 -18.16
C PRO A 70 -7.28 -22.72 -17.37
N LEU A 71 -6.94 -22.32 -16.14
CA LEU A 71 -5.99 -23.02 -15.28
C LEU A 71 -6.60 -24.27 -14.63
N GLU A 72 -7.92 -24.35 -14.51
CA GLU A 72 -8.62 -25.49 -13.88
C GLU A 72 -8.48 -26.80 -14.67
N CYS A 73 -8.10 -26.72 -15.95
CA CYS A 73 -7.77 -27.86 -16.80
C CYS A 73 -6.36 -28.40 -16.55
N MET A 74 -5.52 -27.71 -15.77
CA MET A 74 -4.13 -28.10 -15.51
C MET A 74 -4.05 -29.01 -14.28
N GLU A 75 -3.44 -30.19 -14.43
CA GLU A 75 -3.39 -31.22 -13.37
C GLU A 75 -2.72 -30.76 -12.07
N LYS A 76 -1.75 -29.84 -12.15
CA LYS A 76 -1.03 -29.30 -10.98
C LYS A 76 -1.82 -28.22 -10.23
N PHE A 77 -2.82 -27.61 -10.86
CA PHE A 77 -3.55 -26.51 -10.26
C PHE A 77 -4.59 -27.04 -9.28
N ASP A 78 -4.47 -26.65 -8.01
CA ASP A 78 -5.45 -26.99 -6.97
C ASP A 78 -6.73 -26.14 -7.11
N LYS A 79 -7.55 -26.49 -8.11
CA LYS A 79 -8.82 -25.81 -8.40
C LYS A 79 -9.79 -25.85 -7.22
N LYS A 80 -9.77 -26.92 -6.42
CA LYS A 80 -10.69 -27.07 -5.29
C LYS A 80 -10.37 -26.03 -4.22
N ARG A 81 -9.10 -25.91 -3.85
CA ARG A 81 -8.65 -24.90 -2.89
C ARG A 81 -8.85 -23.48 -3.42
N PHE A 82 -8.58 -23.24 -4.72
CA PHE A 82 -8.72 -21.90 -5.29
C PHE A 82 -10.18 -21.44 -5.23
N ARG A 83 -11.12 -22.28 -5.69
CA ARG A 83 -12.55 -21.99 -5.59
C ARG A 83 -13.01 -21.80 -4.15
N TYR A 84 -12.52 -22.61 -3.22
CA TYR A 84 -12.85 -22.48 -1.80
C TYR A 84 -12.49 -21.08 -1.25
N ILE A 85 -11.27 -20.59 -1.47
CA ILE A 85 -10.85 -19.30 -0.91
C ILE A 85 -11.63 -18.13 -1.51
N ILE A 86 -11.94 -18.17 -2.81
CA ILE A 86 -12.71 -17.13 -3.51
C ILE A 86 -14.17 -17.12 -3.05
N LEU A 87 -14.82 -18.29 -3.06
CA LEU A 87 -16.22 -18.40 -2.64
C LEU A 87 -16.40 -18.13 -1.15
N LYS A 88 -15.42 -18.48 -0.31
CA LYS A 88 -15.41 -18.11 1.12
C LYS A 88 -15.45 -16.60 1.31
N GLN A 89 -14.66 -15.83 0.55
CA GLN A 89 -14.71 -14.36 0.65
C GLN A 89 -16.04 -13.80 0.13
N LYS A 90 -16.55 -14.32 -1.00
CA LYS A 90 -17.87 -13.94 -1.52
C LYS A 90 -18.97 -14.13 -0.46
N PHE A 91 -18.98 -15.28 0.21
CA PHE A 91 -19.90 -15.57 1.31
C PHE A 91 -19.74 -14.61 2.50
N LEU A 92 -18.51 -14.37 2.95
CA LEU A 92 -18.25 -13.49 4.10
C LEU A 92 -18.67 -12.03 3.82
N GLU A 93 -18.48 -11.54 2.60
CA GLU A 93 -18.95 -10.21 2.20
C GLU A 93 -20.47 -10.11 2.14
N ALA A 94 -21.14 -11.11 1.55
CA ALA A 94 -22.61 -11.18 1.52
C ALA A 94 -23.19 -11.22 2.95
N LEU A 95 -22.62 -12.05 3.84
CA LEU A 95 -23.00 -12.12 5.25
C LEU A 95 -22.74 -10.78 5.97
N CYS A 96 -21.63 -10.13 5.67
CA CYS A 96 -21.30 -8.83 6.27
C CYS A 96 -22.32 -7.75 5.91
N VAL A 97 -22.74 -7.67 4.65
CA VAL A 97 -23.77 -6.72 4.21
C VAL A 97 -25.12 -7.07 4.80
N ASN A 98 -25.49 -8.36 4.82
CA ASN A 98 -26.73 -8.80 5.48
C ASN A 98 -26.80 -8.35 6.96
N ASN A 99 -25.70 -8.50 7.70
CA ASN A 99 -25.63 -8.06 9.11
C ASN A 99 -25.71 -6.53 9.27
N ALA A 100 -25.29 -5.77 8.27
CA ALA A 100 -25.43 -4.31 8.26
C ALA A 100 -26.86 -3.88 7.94
N MET A 101 -27.50 -4.48 6.92
CA MET A 101 -28.89 -4.18 6.55
C MET A 101 -29.89 -4.59 7.63
N SER A 102 -29.58 -5.63 8.41
CA SER A 102 -30.37 -6.05 9.58
C SER A 102 -30.51 -4.96 10.65
N ALA A 103 -29.63 -3.94 10.64
CA ALA A 103 -29.65 -2.83 11.58
C ALA A 103 -30.46 -1.62 11.09
N GLU A 104 -30.88 -1.58 9.82
CA GLU A 104 -31.54 -0.43 9.18
C GLU A 104 -33.08 -0.58 9.06
N ASP A 105 -33.68 -1.60 9.69
CA ASP A 105 -35.14 -1.83 9.80
C ASP A 105 -35.94 -1.85 8.46
N GLU A 106 -35.29 -2.13 7.33
CA GLU A 106 -35.92 -2.26 5.99
C GLU A 106 -36.10 -3.74 5.59
N PRO A 107 -37.33 -4.33 5.69
CA PRO A 107 -37.53 -5.78 5.63
C PRO A 107 -37.24 -6.41 4.27
N GLN A 108 -37.49 -5.70 3.16
CA GLN A 108 -37.33 -6.22 1.79
C GLN A 108 -35.85 -6.36 1.39
N HIS A 109 -35.00 -5.44 1.85
CA HIS A 109 -33.57 -5.46 1.59
C HIS A 109 -32.88 -6.61 2.32
N LEU A 110 -33.32 -6.90 3.54
CA LEU A 110 -32.80 -7.97 4.37
C LEU A 110 -33.04 -9.37 3.76
N GLU A 111 -34.21 -9.60 3.17
CA GLU A 111 -34.53 -10.88 2.55
C GLU A 111 -33.62 -11.18 1.34
N PHE A 112 -33.34 -10.16 0.51
CA PHE A 112 -32.45 -10.29 -0.64
C PHE A 112 -31.01 -10.61 -0.23
N THR A 113 -30.45 -9.86 0.73
CA THR A 113 -29.06 -10.08 1.17
C THR A 113 -28.86 -11.42 1.87
N MET A 114 -29.89 -11.90 2.58
CA MET A 114 -29.87 -13.23 3.19
C MET A 114 -29.89 -14.34 2.14
N GLN A 115 -30.74 -14.20 1.11
CA GLN A 115 -30.79 -15.17 0.01
C GLN A 115 -29.43 -15.28 -0.69
N GLU A 116 -28.75 -14.16 -0.92
CA GLU A 116 -27.42 -14.16 -1.53
C GLU A 116 -26.36 -14.83 -0.64
N ALA A 117 -26.36 -14.55 0.67
CA ALA A 117 -25.46 -15.21 1.61
C ALA A 117 -25.67 -16.73 1.64
N VAL A 118 -26.93 -17.20 1.64
CA VAL A 118 -27.29 -18.63 1.63
C VAL A 118 -26.90 -19.28 0.30
N GLN A 119 -27.12 -18.61 -0.83
CA GLN A 119 -26.68 -19.10 -2.15
C GLN A 119 -25.16 -19.27 -2.22
N CYS A 120 -24.40 -18.28 -1.71
CA CYS A 120 -22.94 -18.37 -1.64
C CYS A 120 -22.48 -19.53 -0.75
N LEU A 121 -23.14 -19.73 0.39
CA LEU A 121 -22.84 -20.85 1.29
C LEU A 121 -23.07 -22.19 0.61
N HIS A 122 -24.21 -22.38 -0.06
CA HIS A 122 -24.49 -23.63 -0.78
C HIS A 122 -23.47 -23.90 -1.89
N ALA A 123 -23.05 -22.88 -2.65
CA ALA A 123 -22.01 -23.04 -3.67
C ALA A 123 -20.66 -23.46 -3.07
N LEU A 124 -20.37 -23.08 -1.82
CA LEU A 124 -19.12 -23.37 -1.13
C LEU A 124 -19.02 -24.82 -0.61
N GLU A 125 -20.16 -25.51 -0.43
CA GLU A 125 -20.23 -26.85 0.17
C GLU A 125 -19.34 -27.87 -0.54
N GLU A 126 -19.35 -27.88 -1.89
CA GLU A 126 -18.54 -28.78 -2.71
C GLU A 126 -17.02 -28.56 -2.54
N TYR A 127 -16.62 -27.32 -2.25
CA TYR A 127 -15.23 -26.90 -2.20
C TYR A 127 -14.63 -26.92 -0.80
N CYS A 128 -15.46 -27.08 0.24
CA CYS A 128 -14.99 -27.18 1.62
C CYS A 128 -13.96 -28.31 1.80
N PRO A 129 -12.88 -28.09 2.60
CA PRO A 129 -11.91 -29.12 2.91
C PRO A 129 -12.54 -30.29 3.70
N SER A 130 -13.48 -29.98 4.60
CA SER A 130 -14.20 -30.96 5.41
C SER A 130 -15.64 -30.55 5.70
N LYS A 131 -16.46 -31.52 6.16
CA LYS A 131 -17.84 -31.24 6.64
C LYS A 131 -17.85 -30.35 7.88
N ASP A 132 -16.82 -30.44 8.72
CA ASP A 132 -16.66 -29.61 9.91
C ASP A 132 -16.44 -28.14 9.50
N ASP A 133 -15.61 -27.89 8.49
CA ASP A 133 -15.38 -26.53 7.98
C ASP A 133 -16.65 -25.92 7.37
N TYR A 134 -17.44 -26.72 6.65
CA TYR A 134 -18.75 -26.26 6.17
C TYR A 134 -19.71 -25.94 7.34
N SER A 135 -19.74 -26.80 8.36
CA SER A 135 -20.58 -26.59 9.54
C SER A 135 -20.22 -25.31 10.31
N LYS A 136 -18.93 -24.98 10.40
CA LYS A 136 -18.47 -23.69 10.95
C LYS A 136 -18.98 -22.50 10.16
N LEU A 137 -18.98 -22.59 8.82
CA LEU A 137 -19.50 -21.53 7.96
C LEU A 137 -21.02 -21.36 8.10
N CYS A 138 -21.77 -22.47 8.20
CA CYS A 138 -23.20 -22.43 8.50
C CYS A 138 -23.49 -21.72 9.84
N LEU A 139 -22.66 -21.95 10.87
CA LEU A 139 -22.82 -21.30 12.17
C LEU A 139 -22.70 -19.77 12.07
N LEU A 140 -21.91 -19.24 11.14
CA LEU A 140 -21.74 -17.79 10.97
C LEU A 140 -23.03 -17.07 10.57
N LEU A 141 -23.96 -17.75 9.86
CA LEU A 141 -25.29 -17.21 9.54
C LEU A 141 -26.12 -16.91 10.78
N THR A 142 -25.82 -17.53 11.91
CA THR A 142 -26.57 -17.36 13.16
C THR A 142 -26.08 -16.16 13.98
N LEU A 143 -24.94 -15.58 13.61
CA LEU A 143 -24.33 -14.48 14.36
C LEU A 143 -24.96 -13.14 13.97
N PRO A 144 -25.28 -12.27 14.93
CA PRO A 144 -25.82 -10.94 14.63
C PRO A 144 -24.76 -10.02 13.99
N ARG A 145 -23.47 -10.29 14.23
CA ARG A 145 -22.34 -9.63 13.58
C ARG A 145 -21.21 -10.63 13.37
N LEU A 146 -20.59 -10.59 12.21
CA LEU A 146 -19.44 -11.45 11.86
C LEU A 146 -18.30 -11.31 12.89
N THR A 147 -18.04 -10.07 13.35
CA THR A 147 -16.98 -9.74 14.32
C THR A 147 -17.21 -10.32 15.72
N ASN A 148 -18.38 -10.91 16.01
CA ASN A 148 -18.62 -11.61 17.27
C ASN A 148 -17.89 -12.95 17.33
N HIS A 149 -17.52 -13.50 16.18
CA HIS A 149 -16.68 -14.69 16.10
C HIS A 149 -15.22 -14.34 16.32
N ALA A 150 -14.49 -15.11 17.12
CA ALA A 150 -13.10 -14.84 17.48
C ALA A 150 -12.16 -14.74 16.26
N GLU A 151 -12.37 -15.59 15.24
CA GLU A 151 -11.58 -15.59 14.00
C GLU A 151 -11.77 -14.29 13.18
N PHE A 152 -12.95 -13.66 13.29
CA PHE A 152 -13.33 -12.53 12.46
C PHE A 152 -13.40 -11.20 13.23
N LYS A 153 -12.86 -11.14 14.45
CA LYS A 153 -12.90 -9.96 15.32
C LYS A 153 -12.37 -8.68 14.64
N ASP A 154 -11.27 -8.81 13.90
CA ASP A 154 -10.62 -7.70 13.18
C ASP A 154 -10.87 -7.76 11.65
N TRP A 155 -11.85 -8.56 11.22
CA TRP A 155 -12.16 -8.75 9.81
C TRP A 155 -12.75 -7.47 9.22
N ASN A 156 -12.31 -7.13 8.01
CA ASN A 156 -12.93 -6.13 7.17
C ASN A 156 -12.69 -6.47 5.69
N PRO A 157 -13.56 -6.00 4.77
CA PRO A 157 -13.48 -6.37 3.36
C PRO A 157 -12.13 -6.03 2.72
N SER A 158 -11.60 -4.83 2.96
CA SER A 158 -10.34 -4.38 2.34
C SER A 158 -9.16 -5.27 2.70
N THR A 159 -8.98 -5.56 3.99
CA THR A 159 -7.93 -6.47 4.46
C THR A 159 -8.17 -7.91 4.00
N ALA A 160 -9.42 -8.37 4.01
CA ALA A 160 -9.76 -9.73 3.60
C ALA A 160 -9.45 -9.98 2.12
N ARG A 161 -9.76 -9.00 1.25
CA ARG A 161 -9.45 -9.06 -0.19
C ARG A 161 -7.94 -9.08 -0.46
N VAL A 162 -7.15 -8.26 0.25
CA VAL A 162 -5.68 -8.28 0.13
C VAL A 162 -5.14 -9.66 0.50
N HIS A 163 -5.54 -10.22 1.64
CA HIS A 163 -5.12 -11.57 2.04
C HIS A 163 -5.60 -12.67 1.07
N CYS A 164 -6.80 -12.52 0.52
CA CYS A 164 -7.31 -13.43 -0.50
C CYS A 164 -6.44 -13.40 -1.76
N PHE A 165 -6.01 -12.21 -2.21
CA PHE A 165 -5.07 -12.09 -3.31
C PHE A 165 -3.70 -12.67 -2.96
N GLU A 166 -3.17 -12.43 -1.76
CA GLU A 166 -1.88 -13.01 -1.34
C GLU A 166 -1.89 -14.55 -1.43
N GLU A 167 -2.97 -15.19 -0.96
CA GLU A 167 -3.12 -16.64 -1.07
C GLU A 167 -3.31 -17.09 -2.52
N ALA A 168 -4.21 -16.44 -3.27
CA ALA A 168 -4.46 -16.74 -4.68
C ALA A 168 -3.19 -16.59 -5.55
N CYS A 169 -2.40 -15.54 -5.30
CA CYS A 169 -1.16 -15.24 -6.01
C CYS A 169 -0.16 -16.39 -5.87
N VAL A 170 0.00 -16.96 -4.67
CA VAL A 170 0.91 -18.11 -4.46
C VAL A 170 0.43 -19.32 -5.26
N MET A 171 -0.87 -19.56 -5.33
CA MET A 171 -1.46 -20.69 -6.05
C MET A 171 -1.32 -20.56 -7.57
N VAL A 172 -1.39 -19.34 -8.11
CA VAL A 172 -1.35 -19.10 -9.57
C VAL A 172 0.04 -18.71 -10.09
N ALA A 173 1.02 -18.42 -9.22
CA ALA A 173 2.33 -17.89 -9.60
C ALA A 173 3.12 -18.76 -10.59
N GLU A 174 2.98 -20.10 -10.51
CA GLU A 174 3.67 -20.99 -11.46
C GLU A 174 3.04 -20.97 -12.86
N PHE A 175 1.76 -20.62 -12.95
CA PHE A 175 0.99 -20.57 -14.20
C PHE A 175 0.99 -19.18 -14.82
N ILE A 176 1.07 -18.14 -13.98
CA ILE A 176 1.10 -16.72 -14.36
C ILE A 176 2.41 -16.09 -13.83
N PRO A 177 3.57 -16.47 -14.39
CA PRO A 177 4.86 -16.01 -13.89
C PRO A 177 5.08 -14.53 -14.20
N ALA A 178 5.74 -13.83 -13.29
CA ALA A 178 6.28 -12.51 -13.59
C ALA A 178 7.43 -12.58 -14.61
N ASP A 179 7.74 -11.45 -15.26
CA ASP A 179 8.84 -11.38 -16.22
C ASP A 179 10.19 -11.64 -15.53
N ARG A 180 10.78 -12.80 -15.83
CA ARG A 180 12.05 -13.28 -15.27
C ARG A 180 13.26 -12.44 -15.66
N LYS A 181 13.13 -11.51 -16.61
CA LYS A 181 14.20 -10.57 -16.98
C LYS A 181 14.39 -9.47 -15.95
N LEU A 182 13.44 -9.28 -15.05
CA LEU A 182 13.48 -8.29 -13.99
C LEU A 182 14.01 -8.97 -12.72
N SER A 183 15.16 -8.50 -12.21
CA SER A 183 15.66 -8.91 -10.88
C SER A 183 14.65 -8.48 -9.81
N GLU A 184 14.39 -9.29 -8.77
CA GLU A 184 13.51 -8.87 -7.67
C GLU A 184 14.04 -7.62 -6.93
N ALA A 185 15.35 -7.37 -6.99
CA ALA A 185 15.99 -6.20 -6.39
C ALA A 185 15.44 -4.91 -7.01
N GLY A 186 14.79 -4.07 -6.20
CA GLY A 186 14.15 -2.81 -6.62
C GLY A 186 12.66 -2.91 -6.95
N PHE A 187 12.10 -4.12 -6.99
CA PHE A 187 10.69 -4.31 -7.34
C PHE A 187 9.76 -4.41 -6.12
N LYS A 188 10.29 -4.87 -4.98
CA LYS A 188 9.52 -5.05 -3.75
C LYS A 188 10.30 -4.58 -2.52
N ALA A 189 9.71 -3.69 -1.74
CA ALA A 189 10.08 -3.42 -0.36
C ALA A 189 9.53 -4.51 0.56
N SER A 190 10.29 -4.88 1.58
CA SER A 190 9.92 -5.90 2.57
C SER A 190 10.56 -5.64 3.93
N ASN A 191 10.11 -6.38 4.95
CA ASN A 191 10.70 -6.41 6.29
C ASN A 191 10.69 -5.07 7.02
N ASN A 192 9.67 -4.22 6.76
CA ASN A 192 9.55 -2.89 7.35
C ASN A 192 10.78 -2.03 7.06
N ARG A 193 11.28 -2.06 5.82
CA ARG A 193 12.52 -1.36 5.44
C ARG A 193 12.44 0.14 5.73
N LEU A 194 11.26 0.75 5.62
CA LEU A 194 11.02 2.15 6.02
C LEU A 194 11.41 2.39 7.48
N PHE A 195 10.86 1.58 8.40
CA PHE A 195 11.15 1.69 9.84
C PHE A 195 12.64 1.52 10.12
N GLN A 196 13.30 0.56 9.46
CA GLN A 196 14.74 0.37 9.61
C GLN A 196 15.55 1.59 9.14
N LEU A 197 15.15 2.23 8.05
CA LEU A 197 15.80 3.43 7.53
C LEU A 197 15.59 4.62 8.46
N VAL A 198 14.38 4.79 8.99
CA VAL A 198 14.08 5.80 10.01
C VAL A 198 14.96 5.62 11.25
N MET A 199 15.05 4.40 11.80
CA MET A 199 15.91 4.15 12.96
C MET A 199 17.39 4.39 12.66
N LYS A 200 17.86 4.03 11.46
CA LYS A 200 19.24 4.29 11.03
C LYS A 200 19.50 5.78 10.82
N GLY A 201 18.54 6.53 10.33
CA GLY A 201 18.62 7.98 10.18
C GLY A 201 18.74 8.68 11.53
N LEU A 202 17.90 8.31 12.51
CA LEU A 202 17.99 8.84 13.87
C LEU A 202 19.34 8.56 14.52
N LEU A 203 19.86 7.35 14.38
CA LEU A 203 21.18 7.00 14.90
C LEU A 203 22.31 7.77 14.20
N TYR A 204 22.17 8.05 12.90
CA TYR A 204 23.13 8.88 12.18
C TYR A 204 23.14 10.30 12.74
N GLU A 205 21.98 10.92 12.94
CA GLU A 205 21.87 12.25 13.54
C GLU A 205 22.53 12.30 14.94
N CYS A 206 22.28 11.29 15.77
CA CYS A 206 22.95 11.15 17.06
C CYS A 206 24.47 11.09 16.95
N CYS A 207 24.98 10.32 15.98
CA CYS A 207 26.41 10.22 15.76
C CYS A 207 27.02 11.56 15.33
N VAL A 208 26.32 12.31 14.48
CA VAL A 208 26.75 13.65 14.05
C VAL A 208 26.85 14.57 15.26
N GLU A 209 25.79 14.67 16.07
CA GLU A 209 25.74 15.54 17.26
C GLU A 209 26.83 15.15 18.27
N PHE A 210 26.94 13.86 18.59
CA PHE A 210 27.96 13.36 19.52
C PHE A 210 29.38 13.70 19.04
N CYS A 211 29.70 13.45 17.76
CA CYS A 211 31.01 13.74 17.21
C CYS A 211 31.30 15.25 17.19
N GLN A 212 30.32 16.08 16.85
CA GLN A 212 30.46 17.54 16.86
C GLN A 212 30.74 18.07 18.26
N SER A 213 29.95 17.68 19.27
CA SER A 213 30.19 18.08 20.67
C SER A 213 31.57 17.63 21.17
N LYS A 214 32.02 16.42 20.81
CA LYS A 214 33.39 15.97 21.14
C LYS A 214 34.47 16.80 20.45
N ALA A 215 34.24 17.24 19.22
CA ALA A 215 35.19 18.07 18.48
C ALA A 215 35.26 19.51 19.00
N THR A 216 34.16 20.05 19.53
CA THR A 216 34.07 21.43 20.09
C THR A 216 34.43 21.50 21.58
N GLY A 217 34.61 20.36 22.25
CA GLY A 217 34.98 20.29 23.66
C GLY A 217 33.79 20.36 24.63
N GLU A 218 32.58 20.10 24.13
CA GLU A 218 31.39 19.99 24.97
C GLU A 218 31.34 18.66 25.73
N GLU A 219 30.93 18.72 27.00
CA GLU A 219 30.77 17.55 27.86
C GLU A 219 29.37 16.94 27.70
N ILE A 220 29.09 16.35 26.53
CA ILE A 220 27.90 15.51 26.32
C ILE A 220 28.25 14.02 26.36
N THR A 221 27.39 13.23 26.99
CA THR A 221 27.48 11.76 27.04
C THR A 221 26.65 11.11 25.93
N GLU A 222 26.99 9.88 25.55
CA GLU A 222 26.23 9.08 24.57
C GLU A 222 24.75 8.95 24.97
N SER A 223 24.48 8.76 26.27
CA SER A 223 23.13 8.64 26.80
C SER A 223 22.31 9.93 26.69
N GLU A 224 22.94 11.09 26.88
CA GLU A 224 22.26 12.39 26.77
C GLU A 224 21.84 12.68 25.33
N VAL A 225 22.70 12.38 24.35
CA VAL A 225 22.35 12.50 22.92
C VAL A 225 21.18 11.57 22.57
N LEU A 226 21.23 10.32 23.01
CA LEU A 226 20.15 9.36 22.75
C LEU A 226 18.80 9.73 23.40
N LEU A 227 18.82 10.46 24.52
CA LEU A 227 17.62 10.96 25.19
C LEU A 227 17.04 12.21 24.51
N GLY A 228 17.87 12.96 23.78
CA GLY A 228 17.47 14.18 23.07
C GLY A 228 16.78 13.94 21.72
N ILE A 229 16.72 12.68 21.25
CA ILE A 229 16.17 12.33 19.95
C ILE A 229 14.67 12.64 19.89
N ASP A 230 14.27 13.41 18.88
CA ASP A 230 12.88 13.55 18.45
C ASP A 230 12.74 13.05 17.02
N LEU A 231 11.88 12.05 16.80
CA LEU A 231 11.64 11.50 15.46
C LEU A 231 11.00 12.52 14.49
N LEU A 232 10.30 13.52 15.01
CA LEU A 232 9.56 14.50 14.21
C LEU A 232 10.29 15.83 14.05
N CYS A 233 11.27 16.11 14.91
CA CYS A 233 12.00 17.38 14.92
C CYS A 233 13.47 17.12 14.56
N GLY A 234 13.95 17.78 13.50
CA GLY A 234 15.35 17.72 13.07
C GLY A 234 15.68 18.88 12.14
N ASN A 235 16.95 18.98 11.74
CA ASN A 235 17.37 19.91 10.70
C ASN A 235 16.83 19.36 9.36
N GLY A 236 16.05 20.16 8.63
CA GLY A 236 15.42 19.73 7.39
C GLY A 236 16.41 19.21 6.33
N CYS A 237 15.88 18.54 5.30
CA CYS A 237 16.66 17.95 4.21
C CYS A 237 17.35 18.98 3.28
N ASP A 238 17.15 20.29 3.51
CA ASP A 238 17.66 21.35 2.64
C ASP A 238 19.19 21.54 2.75
N ASP A 239 19.81 21.06 3.85
CA ASP A 239 21.26 21.08 4.07
C ASP A 239 21.76 19.66 4.42
N LEU A 240 21.76 18.73 3.45
CA LEU A 240 22.39 17.41 3.62
C LEU A 240 23.89 17.57 3.93
N ASP A 241 24.24 17.44 5.21
CA ASP A 241 25.58 17.69 5.71
C ASP A 241 26.45 16.42 5.74
N LEU A 242 27.57 16.46 5.02
CA LEU A 242 28.62 15.43 5.02
C LEU A 242 29.69 15.70 6.09
N SER A 243 29.43 16.61 7.06
CA SER A 243 30.40 17.00 8.10
C SER A 243 30.93 15.81 8.88
N LEU A 244 30.09 14.83 9.25
CA LEU A 244 30.57 13.63 9.93
C LEU A 244 31.53 12.83 9.06
N LEU A 245 31.23 12.65 7.76
CA LEU A 245 32.13 11.96 6.84
C LEU A 245 33.45 12.72 6.67
N SER A 246 33.38 14.04 6.50
CA SER A 246 34.53 14.93 6.42
C SER A 246 35.38 14.87 7.70
N TRP A 247 34.74 14.86 8.87
CA TRP A 247 35.42 14.73 10.17
C TRP A 247 36.12 13.36 10.30
N LEU A 248 35.44 12.27 9.93
CA LEU A 248 36.01 10.91 9.95
C LEU A 248 37.26 10.79 9.06
N GLN A 249 37.31 11.50 7.93
CA GLN A 249 38.49 11.53 7.04
C GLN A 249 39.71 12.22 7.66
N ASN A 250 39.52 13.04 8.70
CA ASN A 250 40.61 13.73 9.41
C ASN A 250 41.18 12.92 10.57
N LEU A 251 40.61 11.74 10.89
CA LEU A 251 41.09 10.92 11.98
C LEU A 251 42.41 10.20 11.62
N PRO A 252 43.35 10.06 12.58
CA PRO A 252 44.56 9.25 12.37
C PRO A 252 44.20 7.81 12.02
N SER A 253 44.96 7.20 11.10
CA SER A 253 44.70 5.84 10.62
C SER A 253 44.70 4.77 11.73
N SER A 254 45.42 5.02 12.83
CA SER A 254 45.48 4.13 13.99
C SER A 254 44.14 3.93 14.69
N VAL A 255 43.19 4.86 14.54
CA VAL A 255 41.84 4.75 15.13
C VAL A 255 41.07 3.59 14.52
N PHE A 256 41.24 3.34 13.21
CA PHE A 256 40.56 2.25 12.50
C PHE A 256 41.10 0.85 12.83
N SER A 257 42.19 0.75 13.60
CA SER A 257 42.71 -0.51 14.13
C SER A 257 41.98 -0.98 15.38
N CYS A 258 41.17 -0.11 16.02
CA CYS A 258 40.36 -0.48 17.17
C CYS A 258 39.15 -1.31 16.71
N ALA A 259 38.93 -2.46 17.35
CA ALA A 259 37.77 -3.29 17.05
C ALA A 259 36.48 -2.59 17.50
N PHE A 260 35.41 -2.73 16.72
CA PHE A 260 34.09 -2.23 17.12
C PHE A 260 33.61 -2.94 18.38
N GLU A 261 33.13 -2.15 19.34
CA GLU A 261 32.41 -2.67 20.51
C GLU A 261 30.99 -3.04 20.09
N GLN A 262 30.57 -4.26 20.40
CA GLN A 262 29.21 -4.70 20.15
C GLN A 262 28.30 -4.20 21.28
N LYS A 263 27.45 -3.22 20.96
CA LYS A 263 26.40 -2.73 21.87
C LYS A 263 25.01 -3.13 21.38
N MET A 264 24.07 -3.30 22.30
CA MET A 264 22.67 -3.58 21.99
C MET A 264 21.81 -2.33 22.24
N LEU A 265 21.02 -1.95 21.23
CA LEU A 265 20.02 -0.89 21.35
C LEU A 265 18.63 -1.51 21.51
N ASN A 266 17.94 -1.17 22.60
CA ASN A 266 16.57 -1.61 22.84
C ASN A 266 15.59 -0.59 22.25
N ILE A 267 14.92 -0.99 21.17
CA ILE A 267 13.93 -0.13 20.50
C ILE A 267 12.54 -0.46 21.04
N HIS A 268 11.95 0.49 21.75
CA HIS A 268 10.57 0.40 22.22
C HIS A 268 9.67 1.09 21.20
N VAL A 269 8.68 0.34 20.68
CA VAL A 269 7.73 0.86 19.70
C VAL A 269 6.33 0.76 20.26
N ASP A 270 5.73 1.90 20.52
CA ASP A 270 4.32 1.97 20.85
C ASP A 270 3.49 1.65 19.61
N LYS A 271 2.76 0.54 19.66
CA LYS A 271 1.95 0.09 18.54
C LYS A 271 0.74 0.99 18.39
N LEU A 272 0.51 1.47 17.17
CA LEU A 272 -0.71 2.17 16.82
C LEU A 272 -1.93 1.30 17.16
N LEU A 273 -2.78 1.80 18.04
CA LEU A 273 -4.08 1.21 18.33
C LEU A 273 -5.08 1.67 17.26
N LYS A 274 -5.73 0.71 16.59
CA LYS A 274 -6.76 1.02 15.60
C LYS A 274 -7.98 1.63 16.31
N PRO A 275 -8.60 2.69 15.77
CA PRO A 275 -9.82 3.24 16.34
C PRO A 275 -10.92 2.19 16.39
N THR A 276 -11.58 2.01 17.54
CA THR A 276 -12.68 1.05 17.72
C THR A 276 -13.92 1.39 16.87
N LYS A 277 -13.99 2.63 16.36
CA LYS A 277 -15.09 3.19 15.57
C LYS A 277 -14.59 3.85 14.28
N ALA A 278 -13.51 3.38 13.65
CA ALA A 278 -13.29 3.75 12.26
C ALA A 278 -14.58 3.34 11.51
N ALA A 279 -15.24 4.30 10.85
CA ALA A 279 -16.65 4.16 10.45
C ALA A 279 -16.84 2.88 9.63
N TYR A 280 -17.32 1.84 10.29
CA TYR A 280 -17.60 0.54 9.68
C TYR A 280 -18.52 0.72 8.46
N ALA A 281 -19.41 1.73 8.53
CA ALA A 281 -20.22 2.21 7.42
C ALA A 281 -19.41 2.61 6.18
N ASP A 282 -18.32 3.38 6.32
CA ASP A 282 -17.49 3.82 5.19
C ASP A 282 -16.78 2.62 4.51
N LEU A 283 -16.41 1.60 5.29
CA LEU A 283 -15.81 0.37 4.78
C LEU A 283 -16.80 -0.51 4.02
N LEU A 284 -18.08 -0.46 4.42
CA LEU A 284 -19.14 -1.25 3.82
C LEU A 284 -19.85 -0.54 2.67
N THR A 285 -19.77 0.79 2.58
CA THR A 285 -20.46 1.57 1.54
C THR A 285 -20.22 1.01 0.12
N PRO A 286 -18.98 0.64 -0.28
CA PRO A 286 -18.76 0.02 -1.59
C PRO A 286 -19.46 -1.35 -1.76
N LEU A 287 -19.56 -2.15 -0.69
CA LEU A 287 -20.25 -3.44 -0.71
C LEU A 287 -21.76 -3.27 -0.77
N ILE A 288 -22.32 -2.42 0.08
CA ILE A 288 -23.75 -2.13 0.15
C ILE A 288 -24.24 -1.61 -1.22
N SER A 289 -23.48 -0.72 -1.86
CA SER A 289 -23.81 -0.24 -3.20
C SER A 289 -23.84 -1.34 -4.27
N LYS A 290 -23.04 -2.41 -4.13
CA LYS A 290 -23.01 -3.52 -5.09
C LYS A 290 -24.13 -4.53 -4.88
N LEU A 291 -24.52 -4.76 -3.63
CA LEU A 291 -25.52 -5.75 -3.23
C LEU A 291 -26.92 -5.14 -3.05
N SER A 292 -27.05 -3.81 -3.21
CA SER A 292 -28.34 -3.13 -3.16
C SER A 292 -29.26 -3.59 -4.31
N PRO A 293 -30.52 -3.96 -4.02
CA PRO A 293 -31.50 -4.36 -5.03
C PRO A 293 -31.93 -3.20 -5.95
N TYR A 294 -31.65 -1.95 -5.56
CA TYR A 294 -31.77 -0.78 -6.42
C TYR A 294 -30.38 -0.24 -6.75
N PRO A 295 -29.94 -0.28 -8.03
CA PRO A 295 -28.76 0.46 -8.43
C PRO A 295 -29.07 1.94 -8.25
N SER A 296 -28.36 2.61 -7.35
CA SER A 296 -28.40 4.06 -7.25
C SER A 296 -27.83 4.67 -8.54
N SER A 297 -28.73 4.96 -9.50
CA SER A 297 -28.51 5.74 -10.73
C SER A 297 -27.74 5.03 -11.88
N PRO A 298 -27.99 5.37 -13.17
CA PRO A 298 -27.90 4.44 -14.28
C PRO A 298 -26.47 4.29 -14.81
N MET A 299 -26.08 3.05 -15.08
CA MET A 299 -24.95 2.67 -15.94
C MET A 299 -23.65 3.48 -15.73
N ARG A 300 -22.91 3.18 -14.65
CA ARG A 300 -21.49 2.90 -14.88
C ARG A 300 -21.38 1.41 -15.22
N ARG A 301 -21.34 1.11 -16.52
CA ARG A 301 -20.83 -0.18 -16.98
C ARG A 301 -19.49 -0.43 -16.29
N PRO A 302 -19.16 -1.67 -15.90
CA PRO A 302 -17.81 -2.00 -15.48
C PRO A 302 -16.83 -1.49 -16.54
N GLN A 303 -15.83 -0.68 -16.15
CA GLN A 303 -14.79 -0.22 -17.07
C GLN A 303 -14.03 -1.39 -17.72
N SER A 304 -14.17 -2.62 -17.21
CA SER A 304 -13.63 -3.85 -17.79
C SER A 304 -14.29 -4.27 -19.11
N ALA A 305 -15.54 -3.86 -19.39
CA ALA A 305 -16.23 -4.26 -20.63
C ALA A 305 -15.86 -3.40 -21.84
N ASP A 306 -15.48 -2.14 -21.66
CA ASP A 306 -15.03 -1.25 -22.75
C ASP A 306 -13.55 -1.48 -23.12
N ALA A 307 -12.80 -2.21 -22.29
CA ALA A 307 -11.40 -2.56 -22.52
C ALA A 307 -11.20 -3.62 -23.62
N TYR A 308 -12.25 -4.38 -23.97
CA TYR A 308 -12.14 -5.43 -25.00
C TYR A 308 -12.29 -4.92 -26.44
N MET A 309 -12.79 -3.70 -26.66
CA MET A 309 -13.04 -3.16 -28.00
C MET A 309 -12.34 -1.83 -28.31
N THR A 310 -11.52 -1.29 -27.40
CA THR A 310 -10.84 0.00 -27.63
C THR A 310 -9.38 -0.04 -27.17
N ARG A 311 -8.60 -0.99 -27.69
CA ARG A 311 -7.14 -1.11 -27.47
C ARG A 311 -6.31 0.05 -28.08
N SER A 312 -6.93 1.13 -28.56
CA SER A 312 -6.22 2.18 -29.31
C SER A 312 -6.33 3.59 -28.75
N LEU A 313 -7.09 3.88 -27.68
CA LEU A 313 -7.32 5.27 -27.25
C LEU A 313 -7.47 5.49 -25.73
N ASN A 314 -6.80 4.72 -24.87
CA ASN A 314 -6.77 5.02 -23.43
C ASN A 314 -5.34 5.13 -22.87
N PRO A 315 -4.83 6.34 -22.58
CA PRO A 315 -3.50 6.57 -21.99
C PRO A 315 -3.37 6.13 -20.51
N ALA A 316 -4.46 5.73 -19.86
CA ALA A 316 -4.49 5.49 -18.41
C ALA A 316 -3.78 4.20 -17.96
N LEU A 317 -3.45 3.29 -18.87
CA LEU A 317 -2.82 2.00 -18.56
C LEU A 317 -1.40 1.85 -19.13
N ASP A 318 -0.97 2.70 -20.05
CA ASP A 318 0.42 2.75 -20.53
C ASP A 318 1.41 3.28 -19.46
N GLY A 319 0.90 3.78 -18.33
CA GLY A 319 1.70 4.38 -17.26
C GLY A 319 2.16 3.43 -16.15
N LEU A 320 1.58 2.24 -16.02
CA LEU A 320 1.87 1.32 -14.89
C LEU A 320 3.25 0.64 -14.99
N THR A 321 3.94 0.79 -16.13
CA THR A 321 5.33 0.37 -16.35
C THR A 321 6.32 1.55 -16.41
N CYS A 322 5.84 2.80 -16.29
CA CYS A 322 6.65 4.00 -16.54
C CYS A 322 7.76 4.23 -15.49
N GLY A 323 7.76 3.51 -14.37
CA GLY A 323 8.83 3.55 -13.37
C GLY A 323 10.02 2.63 -13.64
N LEU A 324 9.99 1.80 -14.70
CA LEU A 324 10.92 0.68 -14.88
C LEU A 324 11.79 0.77 -16.14
N THR A 325 11.53 1.71 -17.04
CA THR A 325 12.35 1.88 -18.23
C THR A 325 13.23 3.12 -18.10
N SER A 326 14.52 2.90 -17.81
CA SER A 326 15.55 3.88 -18.12
C SER A 326 15.64 3.94 -19.64
N HIS A 327 14.85 4.82 -20.26
CA HIS A 327 15.01 5.13 -21.68
C HIS A 327 15.82 6.41 -21.81
N ASP A 328 17.14 6.26 -21.68
CA ASP A 328 18.08 7.15 -22.35
C ASP A 328 17.82 7.05 -23.86
N LYS A 329 17.10 8.03 -24.40
CA LYS A 329 17.10 8.29 -25.85
C LYS A 329 17.46 9.74 -26.06
N ARG A 330 18.76 9.95 -26.24
CA ARG A 330 19.33 11.09 -26.96
C ARG A 330 18.63 11.18 -28.32
N ILE A 331 17.98 12.30 -28.62
CA ILE A 331 17.60 12.67 -29.99
C ILE A 331 18.15 14.07 -30.23
N SER A 332 19.15 14.13 -31.09
CA SER A 332 19.68 15.33 -31.71
C SER A 332 18.69 15.90 -32.71
N ASP A 333 18.55 17.23 -32.68
CA ASP A 333 18.20 18.17 -33.76
C ASP A 333 17.34 17.71 -34.94
N LEU A 334 16.18 18.37 -35.11
CA LEU A 334 15.88 19.15 -36.33
C LEU A 334 14.71 20.14 -36.16
N GLY A 335 15.04 21.44 -36.25
CA GLY A 335 14.40 22.40 -37.18
C GLY A 335 12.94 22.83 -36.99
N ASN A 336 12.78 24.07 -36.52
CA ASN A 336 11.78 25.08 -36.93
C ASN A 336 10.35 24.62 -37.29
N LYS A 337 9.38 25.02 -36.45
CA LYS A 337 8.13 25.71 -36.88
C LYS A 337 7.33 26.26 -35.68
N THR A 338 7.39 27.59 -35.56
CA THR A 338 6.34 28.55 -35.16
C THR A 338 5.08 28.05 -34.45
N SER A 339 4.88 28.59 -33.24
CA SER A 339 3.61 28.72 -32.51
C SER A 339 2.51 29.43 -33.32
N PRO A 340 1.24 29.28 -32.89
CA PRO A 340 0.51 30.48 -32.49
C PRO A 340 -0.21 30.34 -31.14
N MET A 341 -0.22 31.44 -30.40
CA MET A 341 -0.87 31.67 -29.10
C MET A 341 -2.41 31.62 -29.19
N SER A 342 -3.08 31.33 -28.08
CA SER A 342 -4.02 32.28 -27.46
C SER A 342 -4.34 31.93 -26.00
N HIS A 343 -4.44 32.99 -25.22
CA HIS A 343 -4.43 33.13 -23.77
C HIS A 343 -5.78 32.83 -23.12
N SER A 344 -5.78 32.46 -21.83
CA SER A 344 -6.59 33.19 -20.85
C SER A 344 -6.06 33.04 -19.42
N PHE A 345 -5.99 34.20 -18.76
CA PHE A 345 -5.54 34.46 -17.40
C PHE A 345 -6.69 34.24 -16.40
N ALA A 346 -6.36 33.77 -15.19
CA ALA A 346 -7.12 34.08 -13.97
C ALA A 346 -6.17 34.13 -12.77
N ASN A 347 -5.60 35.32 -12.52
CA ASN A 347 -4.99 35.69 -11.25
C ASN A 347 -6.09 36.04 -10.25
N PHE A 348 -6.12 35.37 -9.09
CA PHE A 348 -6.78 35.90 -7.90
C PHE A 348 -5.72 36.39 -6.91
N HIS A 349 -5.72 37.70 -6.71
CA HIS A 349 -4.89 38.43 -5.75
C HIS A 349 -5.47 38.29 -4.34
N TYR A 350 -4.59 38.06 -3.36
CA TYR A 350 -4.84 38.35 -1.94
C TYR A 350 -4.13 39.67 -1.60
N PRO A 351 -4.79 40.69 -1.03
CA PRO A 351 -4.12 41.92 -0.64
C PRO A 351 -3.45 41.74 0.74
N GLY A 352 -2.16 42.08 0.80
CA GLY A 352 -1.40 42.21 2.04
C GLY A 352 -1.52 43.61 2.67
N VAL A 353 -1.21 43.69 3.96
CA VAL A 353 -0.82 44.91 4.68
C VAL A 353 0.31 44.48 5.64
N GLN A 354 1.57 44.62 5.21
CA GLN A 354 2.55 45.67 5.54
C GLN A 354 3.33 45.45 6.85
N ASN A 355 4.63 45.24 6.65
CA ASN A 355 5.71 45.33 7.63
C ASN A 355 5.82 46.72 8.26
N LEU A 356 6.18 46.78 9.55
CA LEU A 356 6.82 47.94 10.17
C LEU A 356 7.96 47.46 11.08
N SER A 357 9.17 47.89 10.73
CA SER A 357 10.43 47.62 11.41
C SER A 357 10.73 48.62 12.53
N ARG A 358 11.28 48.10 13.65
CA ARG A 358 12.19 48.68 14.68
C ARG A 358 12.02 50.15 15.15
N SER A 359 11.92 50.34 16.47
CA SER A 359 12.88 51.17 17.24
C SER A 359 12.84 50.88 18.76
N LEU A 360 14.02 51.05 19.36
CA LEU A 360 14.40 50.96 20.79
C LEU A 360 13.92 52.15 21.64
N MET A 361 14.04 51.95 22.97
CA MET A 361 14.12 52.89 24.10
C MET A 361 12.82 53.49 24.66
N HIS A 362 12.38 53.01 25.84
CA HIS A 362 12.75 53.57 27.15
C HIS A 362 12.37 52.64 28.30
#